data_AF-A0A8I0HA52-F1
#
_entry.id   AF-A0A8I0HA52-F1
#
_cell.length_a   1.000
_cell.length_b   1.000
_cell.length_c   1.000
_cell.angle_alpha   90.00
_cell.angle_beta   90.00
_cell.angle_gamma   90.00
#
_symmetry.space_group_name_H-M   'P 1'
#
loop_
_entity.id
_entity.type
_entity.pdbx_description
1 polymer ?
#
loop_
_entity_poly.entity_id
_entity_poly.type
_entity_poly.pdbx_seq_one_letter_code
_entity_poly.pdbx_strand_id
1 'polypeptide(L)'
;QELLDEIAKFPAEMQQTDALVRLKENAEQMIKTDIGQPFIDIAQPNADGEQVSLESVVRNPANKYVLLDFWASWCGPCMGEVPHL
;
A
#
# COMPACT_ATOMS: atom_id res chain seq x y z
N GLN A 1 -2.50 -7.61 -12.96
CA GLN A 1 -1.77 -8.06 -14.16
C GLN A 1 -2.32 -7.42 -15.43
N GLU A 2 -3.64 -7.42 -15.65
CA GLU A 2 -4.30 -6.83 -16.84
C GLU A 2 -3.81 -5.43 -17.24
N LEU A 3 -3.65 -4.51 -16.26
CA LEU A 3 -3.15 -3.16 -16.55
C LEU A 3 -1.72 -3.15 -17.14
N LEU A 4 -0.83 -4.04 -16.69
CA LEU A 4 0.53 -4.14 -17.25
C LEU A 4 0.50 -4.68 -18.67
N ASP A 5 -0.43 -5.60 -18.96
CA ASP A 5 -0.60 -6.17 -20.30
C ASP A 5 -1.12 -5.10 -21.28
N GLU A 6 -1.98 -4.18 -20.84
CA GLU A 6 -2.40 -3.02 -21.65
C GLU A 6 -1.25 -2.03 -21.88
N ILE A 7 -0.44 -1.74 -20.86
CA ILE A 7 0.73 -0.87 -21.00
C ILE A 7 1.73 -1.44 -22.01
N ALA A 8 1.89 -2.77 -22.05
CA ALA A 8 2.79 -3.45 -22.99
C ALA A 8 2.36 -3.32 -24.47
N LYS A 9 1.11 -2.95 -24.76
CA LYS A 9 0.61 -2.75 -26.13
C LYS A 9 1.05 -1.42 -26.75
N PHE A 10 1.54 -0.47 -25.95
CA PHE A 10 2.04 0.80 -26.48
C PHE A 10 3.36 0.59 -27.26
N PRO A 11 3.64 1.41 -28.29
CA PRO A 11 4.93 1.39 -28.99
C PRO A 11 6.12 1.60 -28.03
N ALA A 12 7.28 1.03 -28.37
CA ALA A 12 8.47 1.05 -27.52
C ALA A 12 8.91 2.49 -27.17
N GLU A 13 8.75 3.42 -28.11
CA GLU A 13 9.06 4.84 -27.92
C GLU A 13 8.16 5.47 -26.85
N MET A 14 6.89 5.05 -26.79
CA MET A 14 5.94 5.54 -25.79
C MET A 14 6.22 4.93 -24.41
N GLN A 15 6.60 3.65 -24.35
CA GLN A 15 6.91 2.97 -23.09
C GLN A 15 8.07 3.62 -22.31
N GLN A 16 8.94 4.38 -22.98
CA GLN A 16 10.05 5.11 -22.36
C GLN A 16 9.69 6.53 -21.92
N THR A 17 8.46 6.99 -22.14
CA THR A 17 8.02 8.30 -21.64
C THR A 17 7.81 8.26 -20.13
N ASP A 18 8.14 9.35 -19.44
CA ASP A 18 7.97 9.48 -17.99
C ASP A 18 6.56 9.10 -17.52
N ALA A 19 5.54 9.45 -18.31
CA ALA A 19 4.15 9.13 -18.01
C ALA A 19 3.89 7.61 -17.97
N LEU A 20 4.33 6.86 -18.98
CA LEU A 20 4.12 5.41 -19.02
C LEU A 20 5.06 4.64 -18.08
N VAL A 21 6.27 5.14 -17.85
CA VAL A 21 7.16 4.60 -16.81
C VAL A 21 6.49 4.68 -15.44
N ARG A 22 6.02 5.87 -15.05
CA ARG A 22 5.34 6.05 -13.75
C ARG A 22 4.05 5.25 -13.64
N LEU A 23 3.28 5.16 -14.73
CA LEU A 23 2.06 4.35 -14.74
C LEU A 23 2.38 2.87 -14.51
N LYS A 24 3.43 2.36 -15.17
CA LYS A 24 3.90 0.99 -14.99
C LYS A 24 4.37 0.74 -13.56
N GLU A 25 5.21 1.62 -13.01
CA GLU A 25 5.70 1.51 -11.63
C GLU A 25 4.56 1.48 -10.61
N ASN A 26 3.59 2.38 -10.76
CA ASN A 26 2.41 2.42 -9.89
C ASN A 26 1.58 1.13 -10.01
N ALA A 27 1.36 0.63 -11.24
CA ALA A 27 0.65 -0.61 -11.47
C ALA A 27 1.36 -1.80 -10.82
N GLU A 28 2.68 -1.87 -10.90
CA GLU A 28 3.49 -2.91 -10.24
C GLU A 28 3.38 -2.83 -8.71
N GLN A 29 3.33 -1.63 -8.11
CA GLN A 29 3.12 -1.51 -6.67
C GLN A 29 1.70 -1.92 -6.26
N MET A 30 0.68 -1.49 -7.00
CA MET A 30 -0.72 -1.86 -6.72
C MET A 30 -0.92 -3.37 -6.73
N ILE A 31 -0.29 -4.08 -7.67
CA ILE A 31 -0.36 -5.54 -7.75
C ILE A 31 0.16 -6.20 -6.47
N LYS A 32 1.20 -5.65 -5.83
CA LYS A 32 1.78 -6.24 -4.61
C LYS A 32 0.86 -6.10 -3.39
N THR A 33 -0.08 -5.16 -3.42
CA THR A 33 -1.00 -4.86 -2.32
C THR A 33 -2.45 -5.17 -2.68
N ASP A 34 -2.68 -5.93 -3.75
CA ASP A 34 -4.02 -6.30 -4.22
C ASP A 34 -4.67 -7.36 -3.32
N ILE A 35 -5.99 -7.50 -3.44
CA ILE A 35 -6.78 -8.45 -2.65
C ILE A 35 -6.26 -9.87 -2.89
N GLY A 36 -5.99 -10.59 -1.80
CA GLY A 36 -5.51 -11.97 -1.83
C GLY A 36 -3.99 -12.11 -1.95
N GLN A 37 -3.26 -11.02 -2.17
CA GLN A 37 -1.80 -11.04 -2.05
C GLN A 37 -1.38 -11.08 -0.57
N PRO A 38 -0.23 -11.71 -0.25
CA PRO A 38 0.36 -11.59 1.08
C PRO A 38 0.60 -10.11 1.44
N PHE A 39 0.33 -9.74 2.68
CA PHE A 39 0.71 -8.41 3.16
C PHE A 39 2.23 -8.26 3.13
N ILE A 40 2.70 -7.03 2.95
CA ILE A 40 4.11 -6.68 3.09
C ILE A 40 4.37 -6.33 4.54
N ASP A 41 5.33 -7.01 5.18
CA ASP A 41 5.69 -6.66 6.55
C ASP A 41 6.34 -5.28 6.59
N ILE A 42 5.90 -4.48 7.56
CA ILE A 42 6.42 -3.15 7.84
C ILE A 42 6.76 -3.09 9.32
N ALA A 43 7.89 -2.48 9.65
CA ALA A 43 8.30 -2.25 11.03
C ALA A 43 8.47 -0.75 11.26
N GLN A 44 7.72 -0.19 12.21
CA GLN A 44 7.84 1.20 12.66
C GLN A 44 7.86 1.30 14.19
N PRO A 45 8.56 2.30 14.76
CA PRO A 45 8.48 2.55 16.19
C PRO A 45 7.05 2.99 16.57
N ASN A 46 6.55 2.48 17.69
CA ASN A 46 5.30 2.96 18.30
C ASN A 46 5.51 4.31 19.03
N ALA A 47 4.49 4.79 19.73
CA ALA A 47 4.54 6.05 20.48
C ALA A 47 5.59 6.06 21.61
N ASP A 48 5.97 4.88 22.11
CA ASP A 48 6.97 4.69 23.16
C ASP A 48 8.39 4.48 22.57
N GLY A 49 8.52 4.48 21.23
CA GLY A 49 9.77 4.25 20.51
C GLY A 49 10.14 2.78 20.33
N GLU A 50 9.28 1.86 20.76
CA GLU A 50 9.51 0.42 20.61
C GLU A 50 9.18 -0.03 19.19
N GLN A 51 10.03 -0.89 18.62
CA GLN A 51 9.84 -1.38 17.27
C GLN A 51 8.68 -2.38 17.21
N VAL A 52 7.66 -2.08 16.40
CA VAL A 52 6.51 -2.97 16.16
C VAL A 52 6.44 -3.32 14.67
N SER A 53 6.23 -4.59 14.34
CA SER A 53 5.99 -5.03 12.95
C SER A 53 4.53 -5.38 12.70
N LEU A 54 4.06 -5.20 11.47
CA LEU A 54 2.71 -5.61 11.06
C LEU A 54 2.51 -7.12 11.22
N GLU A 55 3.53 -7.91 10.86
CA GLU A 55 3.51 -9.36 11.04
C GLU A 55 3.27 -9.75 12.52
N SER A 56 3.89 -9.06 13.48
CA SER A 56 3.69 -9.33 14.90
C SER A 56 2.24 -9.10 15.34
N VAL A 57 1.57 -8.10 14.76
CA VAL A 57 0.15 -7.78 15.03
C VAL A 57 -0.76 -8.81 14.37
N VAL A 58 -0.51 -9.15 13.11
CA VAL A 58 -1.31 -10.12 12.33
C VAL A 58 -1.19 -11.54 12.87
N ARG A 59 -0.01 -11.95 13.33
CA ARG A 59 0.23 -13.31 13.87
C ARG A 59 -0.16 -13.47 15.34
N ASN A 60 -0.55 -12.40 16.03
CA ASN A 60 -1.00 -12.50 17.40
C ASN A 60 -2.28 -13.35 17.46
N PRO A 61 -2.29 -14.51 18.17
CA PRO A 61 -3.43 -15.42 18.19
C PRO A 61 -4.68 -14.83 18.86
N ALA A 62 -4.55 -13.70 19.58
CA ALA A 62 -5.68 -12.97 20.13
C ALA A 62 -6.46 -12.19 19.06
N ASN A 63 -5.83 -11.86 17.93
CA ASN A 63 -6.43 -11.08 16.86
C ASN A 63 -7.12 -12.00 15.84
N LYS A 64 -8.42 -11.80 15.64
CA LYS A 64 -9.18 -12.50 14.59
C LYS A 64 -9.15 -11.77 13.26
N TYR A 65 -9.10 -10.44 13.32
CA TYR A 65 -9.01 -9.53 12.20
C TYR A 65 -8.08 -8.39 12.58
N VAL A 66 -7.38 -7.87 11.58
CA VAL A 66 -6.56 -6.66 11.72
C VAL A 66 -7.06 -5.66 10.70
N LEU A 67 -7.53 -4.52 11.19
CA LEU A 67 -7.79 -3.34 10.37
C LEU A 67 -6.54 -2.47 10.44
N LEU A 68 -5.96 -2.17 9.28
CA LEU A 68 -4.78 -1.30 9.17
C LEU A 68 -5.22 0.04 8.57
N ASP A 69 -4.99 1.11 9.33
CA ASP A 69 -5.36 2.48 8.95
C ASP A 69 -4.09 3.35 8.86
N PHE A 70 -3.81 3.87 7.66
CA PHE A 70 -2.69 4.77 7.42
C PHE A 70 -3.18 6.22 7.41
N TRP A 71 -2.93 6.93 8.50
CA TRP A 71 -3.29 8.35 8.65
C TRP A 71 -2.13 9.17 9.21
N ALA A 72 -2.31 10.49 9.20
CA ALA A 72 -1.41 11.42 9.88
C ALA A 72 -2.16 12.69 10.30
N SER A 73 -1.70 13.37 11.35
CA SER A 73 -2.31 14.61 11.85
C SER A 73 -2.32 15.75 10.83
N TRP A 74 -1.40 15.70 9.85
CA TRP A 74 -1.32 16.63 8.74
C TRP A 74 -2.12 16.18 7.50
N CYS A 75 -2.70 14.98 7.51
CA CYS A 75 -3.57 14.49 6.44
C CYS A 75 -4.98 15.07 6.63
N GLY A 76 -5.28 16.17 5.94
CA GLY A 76 -6.58 16.85 6.01
C GLY A 76 -7.79 15.92 5.78
N PRO A 77 -7.82 15.11 4.70
CA PRO A 77 -8.90 14.13 4.48
C PRO A 77 -9.01 13.11 5.62
N CYS A 78 -7.89 12.53 6.07
CA CYS A 78 -7.89 11.55 7.17
C CYS A 78 -8.47 12.15 8.46
N MET A 79 -8.11 13.40 8.79
CA MET A 79 -8.65 14.10 9.97
C MET A 79 -10.15 14.39 9.85
N GLY A 80 -10.67 14.52 8.63
CA GLY A 80 -12.11 14.62 8.38
C GLY A 80 -12.87 13.33 8.63
N GLU A 81 -12.20 12.17 8.57
CA GLU A 81 -12.79 10.85 8.83
C GLU A 81 -12.82 10.52 10.33
N VAL A 82 -11.91 11.06 11.14
CA VAL A 82 -11.80 10.80 12.60
C VAL A 82 -13.11 10.90 13.38
N PRO A 83 -14.01 11.89 13.14
CA PRO A 83 -15.31 11.97 13.83
C PRO A 83 -16.27 10.80 13.53
N HIS A 84 -15.96 9.95 12.55
CA HIS A 84 -16.80 8.87 12.05
C HIS A 84 -16.17 7.48 12.16
N LEU A 85 -14.94 7.39 12.67
CA LEU A 85 -14.22 6.13 12.91
C LEU A 85 -14.70 5.40 14.18
#